data_AF-A0A4R9QAX5-F1
#
_entry.id   AF-A0A4R9QAX5-F1
#
_cell.length_a   1.000
_cell.length_b   1.000
_cell.length_c   1.000
_cell.angle_alpha   90.00
_cell.angle_beta   90.00
_cell.angle_gamma   90.00
#
_symmetry.space_group_name_H-M   'P 1'
#
loop_
_entity.id
_entity.type
_entity.pdbx_description
1 polymer ?
#
loop_
_entity_poly.entity_id
_entity_poly.type
_entity_poly.pdbx_seq_one_letter_code
_entity_poly.pdbx_strand_id
1 'polypeptide(L)'
;MGMKAVSVLRTVKVAEEGNLQGREIVKGTEDEVPEELFVGLFNDGYVEALSGGGKKSKKKAADDAAAKRDAMLADLAALSDEDLAKVVETEKIAVDAVDGRDVVIGKIADARLAA
;
A
#
# COMPACT_ATOMS: atom_id res chain seq x y z
N MET A 1 -16.64 23.23 5.46
CA MET A 1 -15.56 22.44 4.81
C MET A 1 -14.76 21.73 5.88
N GLY A 2 -14.56 20.42 5.76
CA GLY A 2 -13.71 19.67 6.69
C GLY A 2 -12.24 19.89 6.36
N MET A 3 -11.44 20.27 7.37
CA MET A 3 -9.98 20.29 7.30
C MET A 3 -9.43 19.06 8.04
N LYS A 4 -8.35 18.48 7.52
CA LYS A 4 -7.77 17.25 8.03
C LYS A 4 -6.31 17.47 8.36
N ALA A 5 -5.96 17.24 9.64
CA ALA A 5 -4.58 17.23 10.09
C ALA A 5 -3.81 16.10 9.40
N VAL A 6 -2.67 16.43 8.81
CA VAL A 6 -1.79 15.53 8.08
C VAL A 6 -0.30 15.79 8.30
N SER A 7 0.47 14.70 8.34
CA SER A 7 1.93 14.71 8.30
C SER A 7 2.37 14.84 6.86
N VAL A 8 3.18 15.85 6.59
CA VAL A 8 3.63 16.14 5.23
C VAL A 8 4.86 15.30 4.91
N LEU A 9 4.74 14.36 3.97
CA LEU A 9 5.83 13.49 3.55
C LEU A 9 6.68 14.15 2.45
N ARG A 10 6.10 15.08 1.69
CA ARG A 10 6.75 15.84 0.61
C ARG A 10 6.16 17.26 0.53
N THR A 11 7.03 18.25 0.30
CA THR A 11 6.61 19.64 0.16
C THR A 11 5.69 19.78 -1.05
N VAL A 12 4.50 20.34 -0.86
CA VAL A 12 3.50 20.53 -1.93
C VAL A 12 2.68 21.79 -1.67
N LYS A 13 2.20 22.42 -2.73
CA LYS A 13 1.26 23.54 -2.64
C LYS A 13 -0.17 23.02 -2.70
N VAL A 14 -0.93 23.31 -1.66
CA VAL A 14 -2.32 22.91 -1.50
C VAL A 14 -3.19 24.10 -1.81
N ALA A 15 -4.11 23.97 -2.77
CA ALA A 15 -5.09 25.01 -3.04
C ALA A 15 -6.05 25.12 -1.85
N GLU A 16 -6.23 26.32 -1.30
CA GLU A 16 -7.15 26.59 -0.19
C GLU A 16 -8.32 27.43 -0.69
N GLU A 17 -9.55 27.17 -0.21
CA GLU A 17 -10.71 27.95 -0.61
C GLU A 17 -10.54 29.41 -0.15
N GLY A 18 -10.51 30.34 -1.12
CA GLY A 18 -10.25 31.76 -0.88
C GLY A 18 -8.79 32.19 -1.08
N ASN A 19 -7.85 31.26 -1.31
CA ASN A 19 -6.47 31.57 -1.64
C ASN A 19 -6.03 30.90 -2.96
N LEU A 20 -6.13 31.66 -4.05
CA LEU A 20 -5.71 31.24 -5.40
C LEU A 20 -4.22 30.89 -5.52
N GLN A 21 -3.37 31.36 -4.60
CA GLN A 21 -1.94 31.05 -4.59
C GLN A 21 -1.61 29.72 -3.89
N GLY A 22 -2.58 29.15 -3.16
CA GLY A 22 -2.42 27.97 -2.34
C GLY A 22 -1.51 28.20 -1.11
N ARG A 23 -1.57 27.26 -0.17
CA ARG A 23 -0.68 27.16 0.99
C ARG A 23 0.39 26.12 0.72
N GLU A 24 1.66 26.49 0.92
CA GLU A 24 2.76 25.52 0.83
C GLU A 24 2.87 24.76 2.15
N ILE A 25 2.72 23.44 2.10
CA ILE A 25 2.94 22.55 3.23
C ILE A 25 4.33 21.93 3.09
N VAL A 26 5.14 21.98 4.16
CA VAL A 26 6.56 21.63 4.11
C VAL A 26 6.78 20.20 4.57
N LYS A 27 7.64 19.43 3.87
CA LYS A 27 8.00 18.08 4.30
C LYS A 27 8.49 18.06 5.76
N GLY A 28 7.96 17.12 6.54
CA GLY A 28 8.32 16.90 7.93
C GLY A 28 7.58 17.79 8.92
N THR A 29 6.65 18.63 8.45
CA THR A 29 5.74 19.39 9.31
C THR A 29 4.38 18.74 9.41
N GLU A 30 3.66 19.10 10.47
CA GLU A 30 2.25 18.79 10.68
C GLU A 30 1.43 19.96 10.11
N ASP A 31 0.50 19.68 9.21
CA ASP A 31 -0.30 20.72 8.55
C ASP A 31 -1.75 20.26 8.36
N GLU A 32 -2.63 21.12 7.86
CA GLU A 32 -4.04 20.83 7.65
C GLU A 32 -4.40 20.98 6.18
N VAL A 33 -4.99 19.93 5.60
CA VAL A 33 -5.42 19.91 4.20
C VAL A 33 -6.93 19.72 4.07
N PRO A 34 -7.57 20.32 3.06
CA PRO A 34 -8.98 20.05 2.76
C PRO A 34 -9.20 18.55 2.51
N GLU A 35 -10.30 17.99 3.00
CA GLU A 35 -10.60 16.56 2.82
C GLU A 35 -10.69 16.14 1.33
N GLU A 36 -11.10 17.05 0.46
CA GLU A 36 -11.17 16.83 -0.99
C GLU A 36 -9.79 16.63 -1.61
N LEU A 37 -8.78 17.34 -1.12
CA LEU A 37 -7.39 17.21 -1.55
C LEU A 37 -6.66 16.09 -0.81
N PHE A 38 -7.08 15.79 0.42
CA PHE A 38 -6.51 14.71 1.22
C PHE A 38 -6.51 13.38 0.46
N VAL A 39 -7.60 13.02 -0.22
CA VAL A 39 -7.71 11.72 -0.90
C VAL A 39 -6.65 11.58 -2.01
N GLY A 40 -6.45 12.63 -2.81
CA GLY A 40 -5.40 12.65 -3.84
C GLY A 40 -4.00 12.64 -3.22
N LEU A 41 -3.73 13.58 -2.30
CA LEU A 41 -2.42 13.71 -1.67
C LEU A 41 -2.01 12.48 -0.86
N PHE A 42 -2.97 11.77 -0.26
CA PHE A 42 -2.74 10.53 0.47
C PHE A 42 -2.45 9.35 -0.47
N ASN A 43 -3.22 9.21 -1.57
CA ASN A 43 -2.99 8.14 -2.56
C ASN A 43 -1.66 8.29 -3.29
N ASP A 44 -1.25 9.52 -3.58
CA ASP A 44 0.05 9.83 -4.20
C ASP A 44 1.23 9.83 -3.19
N GLY A 45 0.96 9.67 -1.89
CA GLY A 45 1.99 9.61 -0.85
C GLY A 45 2.66 10.94 -0.51
N TYR A 46 1.99 12.07 -0.74
CA TYR A 46 2.45 13.40 -0.32
C TYR A 46 2.18 13.68 1.16
N VAL A 47 1.08 13.13 1.72
CA VAL A 47 0.65 13.38 3.10
C VAL A 47 0.12 12.12 3.79
N GLU A 48 0.19 12.07 5.11
CA GLU A 48 -0.35 11.00 5.97
C GLU A 48 -1.31 11.59 7.01
N ALA A 49 -2.41 10.91 7.38
CA ALA A 49 -3.35 11.48 8.36
C ALA A 49 -2.78 11.54 9.80
N LEU A 50 -2.76 12.73 10.40
CA LEU A 50 -2.30 12.98 11.78
C LEU A 50 -3.39 12.87 12.86
N SER A 51 -4.67 12.79 12.47
CA SER A 51 -5.76 12.79 13.45
C SER A 51 -5.96 11.40 14.08
N GLY A 52 -5.51 11.24 15.34
CA GLY A 52 -6.23 10.57 16.44
C GLY A 52 -6.82 9.15 16.25
N GLY A 53 -6.47 8.43 15.19
CA GLY A 53 -7.15 7.22 14.75
C GLY A 53 -6.22 6.03 14.59
N GLY A 54 -5.41 5.74 15.61
CA GLY A 54 -4.44 4.63 15.68
C GLY A 54 -5.00 3.20 15.54
N LYS A 55 -6.18 3.01 14.93
CA LYS A 55 -6.79 1.68 14.69
C LYS A 55 -7.38 1.48 13.29
N LYS A 56 -7.53 2.49 12.43
CA LYS A 56 -8.10 2.30 11.07
C LYS A 56 -7.07 2.21 9.95
N SER A 57 -5.89 2.83 10.10
CA SER A 57 -4.83 2.76 9.09
C SER A 57 -4.14 1.38 9.04
N LYS A 58 -4.10 0.64 10.16
CA LYS A 58 -3.69 -0.77 10.17
C LYS A 58 -4.71 -1.66 9.48
N LYS A 59 -6.00 -1.33 9.55
CA LYS A 59 -7.05 -2.11 8.87
C LYS A 59 -7.01 -1.89 7.37
N LYS A 60 -6.86 -0.67 6.86
CA LYS A 60 -6.77 -0.44 5.40
C LYS A 60 -5.47 -0.97 4.79
N ALA A 61 -4.31 -0.82 5.45
CA ALA A 61 -3.06 -1.42 4.95
C ALA A 61 -3.08 -2.96 5.06
N ALA A 62 -3.69 -3.53 6.10
CA ALA A 62 -3.89 -4.97 6.20
C ALA A 62 -4.95 -5.49 5.23
N ASP A 63 -6.02 -4.73 4.95
CA ASP A 63 -7.02 -5.05 3.92
C ASP A 63 -6.40 -5.00 2.53
N ASP A 64 -5.56 -3.99 2.24
CA ASP A 64 -4.88 -3.85 0.95
C ASP A 64 -3.82 -4.94 0.77
N ALA A 65 -3.07 -5.28 1.82
CA ALA A 65 -2.12 -6.39 1.81
C ALA A 65 -2.82 -7.74 1.73
N ALA A 66 -3.96 -7.92 2.40
CA ALA A 66 -4.78 -9.12 2.30
C ALA A 66 -5.40 -9.25 0.90
N ALA A 67 -5.91 -8.16 0.32
CA ALA A 67 -6.44 -8.14 -1.04
C ALA A 67 -5.35 -8.39 -2.08
N LYS A 68 -4.15 -7.82 -1.91
CA LYS A 68 -2.98 -8.12 -2.75
C LYS A 68 -2.56 -9.58 -2.62
N ARG A 69 -2.54 -10.12 -1.41
CA ARG A 69 -2.26 -11.53 -1.16
C ARG A 69 -3.30 -12.42 -1.86
N ASP A 70 -4.58 -12.12 -1.72
CA ASP A 70 -5.66 -12.91 -2.30
C ASP A 70 -5.61 -12.88 -3.83
N ALA A 71 -5.36 -11.70 -4.41
CA ALA A 71 -5.14 -11.53 -5.84
C ALA A 71 -3.89 -12.29 -6.33
N MET A 72 -2.78 -12.25 -5.58
CA MET A 72 -1.56 -12.99 -5.91
C MET A 72 -1.78 -14.51 -5.80
N LEU A 73 -2.50 -14.98 -4.79
CA LEU A 73 -2.84 -16.39 -4.63
C LEU A 73 -3.73 -16.87 -5.79
N ALA A 74 -4.71 -16.06 -6.19
CA ALA A 74 -5.58 -16.38 -7.33
C ALA A 74 -4.80 -16.43 -8.65
N ASP A 75 -3.89 -15.49 -8.89
CA ASP A 75 -3.01 -15.47 -10.08
C ASP A 75 -2.07 -16.68 -10.10
N LEU A 76 -1.43 -17.00 -8.96
CA LEU A 76 -0.55 -18.17 -8.82
C LEU A 76 -1.32 -19.49 -8.92
N ALA A 77 -2.56 -19.55 -8.45
CA ALA A 77 -3.42 -20.74 -8.59
C ALA A 77 -3.93 -20.93 -10.04
N ALA A 78 -3.96 -19.86 -10.84
CA ALA A 78 -4.28 -19.93 -12.26
C ALA A 78 -3.07 -20.39 -13.10
N LEU A 79 -1.85 -20.31 -12.58
CA LEU A 79 -0.65 -20.82 -13.23
C LEU A 79 -0.60 -22.35 -13.21
N SER A 80 -0.03 -22.91 -14.27
CA SER A 80 0.29 -24.33 -14.37
C SER A 80 1.45 -24.70 -13.43
N ASP A 81 1.55 -25.97 -13.03
CA ASP A 81 2.63 -26.48 -12.18
C ASP A 81 4.03 -26.20 -12.77
N GLU A 82 4.18 -26.23 -14.09
CA GLU A 82 5.42 -25.85 -14.78
C GLU A 82 5.79 -24.38 -14.59
N ASP A 83 4.82 -23.47 -14.63
CA ASP A 83 5.08 -22.04 -14.47
C ASP A 83 5.34 -21.69 -13.01
N LEU A 84 4.66 -22.35 -12.07
CA LEU A 84 4.98 -22.27 -10.65
C LEU A 84 6.42 -22.72 -10.36
N ALA A 85 6.89 -23.81 -10.98
CA ALA A 85 8.26 -24.29 -10.83
C ALA A 85 9.30 -23.28 -11.36
N LYS A 86 9.03 -22.65 -12.52
CA LYS A 86 9.89 -21.58 -13.06
C LYS A 86 9.96 -20.37 -12.13
N VAL A 87 8.82 -20.00 -11.52
CA VAL A 87 8.75 -18.90 -10.57
C VAL A 87 9.58 -19.21 -9.32
N VAL A 88 9.45 -20.42 -8.77
CA VAL A 88 10.28 -20.89 -7.65
C VAL A 88 11.77 -20.81 -7.98
N GLU A 89 12.18 -21.28 -9.16
CA GLU A 89 13.59 -21.25 -9.58
C GLU A 89 14.09 -19.82 -9.78
N THR A 90 13.29 -18.98 -10.45
CA THR A 90 13.62 -17.57 -10.75
C THR A 90 13.74 -16.74 -9.48
N GLU A 91 12.78 -16.87 -8.57
CA GLU A 91 12.74 -16.13 -7.31
C GLU A 91 13.54 -16.82 -6.19
N LYS A 92 14.17 -17.98 -6.48
CA LYS A 92 14.93 -18.81 -5.53
C LYS A 92 14.14 -19.11 -4.25
N ILE A 93 12.86 -19.46 -4.40
CA ILE A 93 11.96 -19.77 -3.29
C ILE A 93 12.34 -21.13 -2.68
N ALA A 94 12.43 -21.18 -1.36
CA ALA A 94 12.74 -22.41 -0.64
C ALA A 94 11.51 -23.35 -0.56
N VAL A 95 11.36 -24.22 -1.55
CA VAL A 95 10.36 -25.29 -1.58
C VAL A 95 11.02 -26.65 -1.37
N ASP A 96 10.32 -27.55 -0.69
CA ASP A 96 10.70 -28.94 -0.47
C ASP A 96 9.95 -29.85 -1.45
N ALA A 97 10.51 -31.02 -1.76
CA ALA A 97 9.90 -31.97 -2.68
C ALA A 97 8.59 -32.57 -2.15
N VAL A 98 8.33 -32.48 -0.84
CA VAL A 98 7.05 -32.91 -0.24
C VAL A 98 6.00 -31.80 -0.19
N ASP A 99 6.34 -30.56 -0.59
CA ASP A 99 5.39 -29.47 -0.60
C ASP A 99 4.35 -29.66 -1.71
N GLY A 100 3.07 -29.72 -1.32
CA GLY A 100 1.98 -29.69 -2.27
C GLY A 100 1.85 -28.33 -2.96
N ARG A 101 1.13 -28.30 -4.08
CA ARG A 101 0.92 -27.10 -4.90
C ARG A 101 0.46 -25.88 -4.09
N ASP A 102 -0.49 -26.06 -3.18
CA ASP A 102 -0.99 -24.99 -2.30
C ASP A 102 0.10 -24.41 -1.39
N VAL A 103 1.01 -25.25 -0.89
CA VAL A 103 2.13 -24.83 -0.03
C VAL A 103 3.14 -24.03 -0.84
N VAL A 104 3.44 -24.47 -2.06
CA VAL A 104 4.32 -23.76 -3.00
C VAL A 104 3.77 -22.38 -3.34
N ILE A 105 2.48 -22.29 -3.71
CA ILE A 105 1.79 -21.03 -3.99
C ILE A 105 1.86 -20.09 -2.78
N GLY A 106 1.62 -20.62 -1.56
CA GLY A 106 1.72 -19.85 -0.33
C GLY A 106 3.11 -19.27 -0.08
N LYS A 107 4.16 -20.05 -0.32
CA LYS A 107 5.57 -19.60 -0.17
C LYS A 107 5.96 -18.52 -1.17
N ILE A 108 5.50 -18.63 -2.42
CA ILE A 108 5.75 -17.60 -3.45
C ILE A 108 5.04 -16.30 -3.08
N ALA A 109 3.76 -16.36 -2.67
CA ALA A 109 3.02 -15.18 -2.25
C ALA A 109 3.64 -14.49 -1.02
N ASP A 110 4.14 -15.27 -0.06
CA ASP A 110 4.85 -14.75 1.12
C ASP A 110 6.15 -14.04 0.74
N ALA A 111 6.96 -14.66 -0.12
CA ALA A 111 8.21 -14.07 -0.62
C ALA A 111 7.98 -12.75 -1.37
N ARG A 112 6.90 -12.65 -2.18
CA ARG A 112 6.55 -11.41 -2.89
C ARG A 112 5.97 -10.32 -1.99
N LEU A 113 5.35 -10.69 -0.87
CA LEU A 113 4.88 -9.72 0.13
C LEU A 113 6.01 -9.20 1.03
N ALA A 114 7.07 -9.99 1.18
CA ALA A 114 8.26 -9.63 1.96
C ALA A 114 9.30 -8.81 1.17
N ALA A 115 9.17 -8.72 -0.15
CA ALA A 115 10.00 -7.94 -1.07
C ALA A 115 9.54 -6.48 -1.19
#